data_AF-A0A821J8C1-F1
#
_entry.id   AF-A0A821J8C1-F1
#
_cell.length_a   1.000
_cell.length_b   1.000
_cell.length_c   1.000
_cell.angle_alpha   90.00
_cell.angle_beta   90.00
_cell.angle_gamma   90.00
#
_symmetry.space_group_name_H-M   'P 1'
#
loop_
_entity.id
_entity.type
_entity.pdbx_description
1 polymer ?
#
loop_
_entity_poly.entity_id
_entity_poly.type
_entity_poly.pdbx_seq_one_letter_code
_entity_poly.pdbx_strand_id
1 'polypeptide(L)'
;MKNWQKDVFQPLYKQVTHACLVLIKSERNNAIINTHLISGVIQSYVALGFTEDTTNNNQMTSPTPTTIYKEFFEVQFFQATKQFYRLEAATFLLHNSVTEYLRKVSQRLDEEVHR
;
A
#
# COMPACT_ATOMS: atom_id res chain seq x y z
N MET A 1 -18.55 -13.27 -6.43
CA MET A 1 -17.56 -12.56 -5.58
C MET A 1 -17.82 -12.71 -4.08
N LYS A 2 -19.06 -12.78 -3.57
CA LYS A 2 -19.34 -12.93 -2.12
C LYS A 2 -18.57 -14.07 -1.42
N ASN A 3 -18.46 -15.25 -2.04
CA ASN A 3 -17.67 -16.37 -1.50
C ASN A 3 -16.17 -16.03 -1.43
N TRP A 4 -15.59 -15.39 -2.46
CA TRP A 4 -14.19 -14.94 -2.43
C TRP A 4 -13.91 -13.96 -1.28
N GLN A 5 -14.82 -12.99 -1.06
CA GLN A 5 -14.71 -12.03 0.03
C GLN A 5 -14.74 -12.71 1.41
N LYS A 6 -15.66 -13.66 1.62
CA LYS A 6 -15.87 -14.36 2.90
C LYS A 6 -14.82 -15.44 3.16
N ASP A 7 -14.54 -16.27 2.16
CA ASP A 7 -13.81 -17.54 2.34
C ASP A 7 -12.31 -17.40 2.03
N VAL A 8 -11.90 -16.32 1.34
CA VAL A 8 -10.48 -16.07 0.98
C VAL A 8 -9.99 -14.74 1.55
N PHE A 9 -10.67 -13.62 1.28
CA PHE A 9 -10.19 -12.30 1.70
C PHE A 9 -10.23 -12.13 3.22
N GLN A 10 -11.37 -12.32 3.88
CA GLN A 10 -11.51 -12.16 5.34
C GLN A 10 -10.49 -12.96 6.18
N PRO A 11 -10.17 -14.25 5.90
CA PRO A 11 -9.14 -14.96 6.65
C PRO A 11 -7.70 -14.54 6.32
N LEU A 12 -7.42 -14.13 5.07
CA LEU A 12 -6.02 -13.97 4.60
C LEU A 12 -5.54 -12.52 4.49
N TYR A 13 -6.41 -11.50 4.43
CA TYR A 13 -6.02 -10.12 4.12
C TYR A 13 -4.89 -9.59 5.02
N LYS A 14 -4.89 -9.95 6.32
CA LYS A 14 -3.84 -9.51 7.27
C LYS A 14 -2.46 -10.02 6.86
N GLN A 15 -2.37 -11.30 6.49
CA GLN A 15 -1.12 -11.93 6.07
C GLN A 15 -0.68 -11.43 4.70
N VAL A 16 -1.63 -11.28 3.77
CA VAL A 16 -1.38 -10.80 2.40
C VAL A 16 -0.94 -9.34 2.40
N THR A 17 -1.65 -8.44 3.09
CA THR A 17 -1.23 -7.04 3.27
C THR A 17 0.16 -6.99 3.91
N HIS A 18 0.41 -7.75 4.99
CA HIS A 18 1.72 -7.76 5.64
C HIS A 18 2.84 -8.21 4.68
N ALA A 19 2.62 -9.26 3.90
CA ALA A 19 3.59 -9.74 2.91
C ALA A 19 3.88 -8.67 1.84
N CYS A 20 2.86 -7.97 1.32
CA CYS A 20 3.05 -6.84 0.40
C CYS A 20 3.87 -5.71 1.04
N LEU A 21 3.61 -5.34 2.29
CA LEU A 21 4.38 -4.32 3.00
C LEU A 21 5.84 -4.74 3.24
N VAL A 22 6.11 -6.03 3.47
CA VAL A 22 7.46 -6.58 3.55
C VAL A 22 8.17 -6.50 2.19
N LEU A 23 7.49 -6.84 1.09
CA LEU A 23 8.06 -6.70 -0.26
C LEU A 23 8.41 -5.25 -0.60
N ILE A 24 7.49 -4.30 -0.35
CA ILE A 24 7.71 -2.85 -0.55
C ILE A 24 8.90 -2.36 0.30
N LYS A 25 9.00 -2.81 1.56
CA LYS A 25 10.15 -2.49 2.42
C LYS A 25 11.46 -3.04 1.85
N SER A 26 11.47 -4.25 1.29
CA SER A 26 12.66 -4.82 0.65
C SER A 26 13.04 -4.04 -0.61
N GLU A 27 12.07 -3.64 -1.43
CA GLU A 27 12.28 -2.81 -2.62
C GLU A 27 12.91 -1.45 -2.29
N ARG A 28 12.44 -0.77 -1.23
CA ARG A 28 13.04 0.48 -0.72
C ARG A 28 14.49 0.32 -0.21
N ASN A 29 14.92 -0.91 0.06
CA ASN A 29 16.30 -1.28 0.38
C ASN A 29 17.06 -1.82 -0.86
N ASN A 30 16.58 -1.53 -2.07
CA ASN A 30 17.14 -1.94 -3.35
C ASN A 30 17.15 -3.46 -3.62
N ALA A 31 16.28 -4.23 -2.95
CA ALA A 31 16.08 -5.63 -3.29
C ALA A 31 15.22 -5.77 -4.56
N ILE A 32 15.62 -6.65 -5.48
CA ILE A 32 14.82 -7.00 -6.65
C ILE A 32 13.61 -7.80 -6.18
N ILE A 33 12.40 -7.26 -6.39
CA ILE A 33 11.13 -7.93 -6.07
C ILE A 33 10.28 -8.11 -7.33
N ASN A 34 9.34 -9.04 -7.28
CA ASN A 34 8.30 -9.15 -8.31
C ASN A 34 7.13 -8.23 -7.96
N THR A 35 7.13 -7.00 -8.50
CA THR A 35 6.10 -5.98 -8.27
C THR A 35 4.70 -6.43 -8.69
N HIS A 36 4.58 -7.31 -9.69
CA HIS A 36 3.28 -7.84 -10.12
C HIS A 36 2.52 -8.58 -9.00
N LEU A 37 3.22 -9.15 -8.02
CA LEU A 37 2.58 -9.76 -6.85
C LEU A 37 1.84 -8.72 -6.00
N ILE A 38 2.43 -7.54 -5.84
CA ILE A 38 1.81 -6.41 -5.13
C ILE A 38 0.66 -5.85 -5.98
N SER A 39 0.87 -5.64 -7.28
CA SER A 39 -0.17 -5.14 -8.19
C SER A 39 -1.41 -6.03 -8.21
N GLY A 40 -1.24 -7.36 -8.25
CA GLY A 40 -2.35 -8.32 -8.23
C GLY A 40 -3.17 -8.28 -6.93
N VAL A 41 -2.50 -8.12 -5.78
CA VAL A 41 -3.17 -7.94 -4.48
C VAL A 41 -3.95 -6.62 -4.45
N ILE A 42 -3.33 -5.51 -4.86
CA ILE A 42 -3.99 -4.19 -4.89
C ILE A 42 -5.21 -4.23 -5.83
N GLN A 43 -5.08 -4.83 -7.02
CA GLN A 43 -6.19 -5.03 -7.95
C GLN A 43 -7.32 -5.86 -7.34
N SER A 44 -7.03 -6.90 -6.57
CA SER A 44 -8.05 -7.67 -5.85
C SER A 44 -8.78 -6.85 -4.78
N TYR A 45 -8.07 -5.99 -4.04
CA TYR A 45 -8.65 -5.15 -2.99
C TYR A 45 -9.53 -4.04 -3.58
N VAL A 46 -9.10 -3.47 -4.70
CA VAL A 46 -9.87 -2.49 -5.48
C VAL A 46 -11.11 -3.15 -6.09
N ALA A 47 -10.97 -4.33 -6.73
CA ALA A 47 -12.09 -5.07 -7.32
C ALA A 47 -13.18 -5.46 -6.29
N LEU A 48 -12.77 -5.86 -5.08
CA LEU A 48 -13.70 -6.10 -3.97
C LEU A 48 -14.45 -4.83 -3.53
N GLY A 49 -13.82 -3.65 -3.65
CA GLY A 49 -14.42 -2.36 -3.35
C GLY A 49 -15.56 -1.93 -4.28
N PHE A 50 -15.78 -2.63 -5.41
CA PHE A 50 -16.88 -2.36 -6.34
C PHE A 50 -18.15 -3.21 -6.09
N THR A 51 -18.16 -4.16 -5.14
CA THR A 51 -19.20 -5.21 -5.08
C THR A 51 -20.33 -5.05 -4.07
N GLU A 52 -20.77 -3.82 -3.78
CA GLU A 52 -22.08 -3.54 -3.16
C GLU A 52 -22.64 -2.25 -3.80
N ASP A 53 -23.83 -2.20 -4.42
CA ASP A 53 -24.87 -3.22 -4.64
C ASP A 53 -25.43 -3.16 -6.11
N THR A 54 -26.30 -4.09 -6.50
CA THR A 54 -27.06 -4.08 -7.78
C THR A 54 -28.52 -4.55 -7.60
N THR A 55 -29.05 -4.56 -6.37
CA THR A 55 -30.38 -5.12 -6.04
C THR A 55 -31.42 -4.15 -5.49
N ASN A 56 -31.09 -2.87 -5.25
CA ASN A 56 -32.11 -1.87 -4.87
C ASN A 56 -31.99 -0.48 -5.54
N ASN A 57 -32.95 -0.20 -6.43
CA ASN A 57 -33.61 1.09 -6.64
C ASN A 57 -32.78 2.40 -6.76
N ASN A 58 -32.51 2.77 -8.00
CA ASN A 58 -32.81 4.10 -8.55
C ASN A 58 -32.18 5.36 -7.89
N GLN A 59 -30.99 5.24 -7.29
CA GLN A 59 -30.08 6.39 -7.13
C GLN A 59 -28.69 6.05 -7.68
N MET A 60 -28.31 6.72 -8.78
CA MET A 60 -26.95 6.71 -9.30
C MET A 60 -26.06 7.63 -8.45
N THR A 61 -25.84 7.28 -7.18
CA THR A 61 -24.69 7.79 -6.44
C THR A 61 -23.48 6.99 -6.90
N SER A 62 -22.55 7.64 -7.60
CA SER A 62 -21.36 7.00 -8.16
C SER A 62 -20.70 6.07 -7.14
N PRO A 63 -20.53 4.76 -7.42
CA PRO A 63 -19.89 3.87 -6.49
C PRO A 63 -18.45 4.36 -6.29
N THR A 64 -18.10 4.71 -5.05
CA THR A 64 -16.73 5.12 -4.70
C THR A 64 -15.94 3.86 -4.34
N PRO A 65 -15.07 3.35 -5.22
CA PRO A 65 -14.52 1.99 -5.11
C PRO A 65 -13.31 1.94 -4.17
N THR A 66 -13.44 2.56 -3.00
CA THR A 66 -12.27 2.99 -2.22
C THR A 66 -12.28 2.52 -0.78
N THR A 67 -13.40 2.02 -0.21
CA THR A 67 -13.44 1.63 1.21
C THR A 67 -12.48 0.47 1.53
N ILE A 68 -12.57 -0.65 0.81
CA ILE A 68 -11.78 -1.85 1.09
C ILE A 68 -10.27 -1.62 0.86
N TYR A 69 -9.88 -1.00 -0.26
CA TYR A 69 -8.49 -0.64 -0.50
C TYR A 69 -7.93 0.29 0.59
N LYS A 70 -8.70 1.31 1.01
CA LYS A 70 -8.27 2.26 2.04
C LYS A 70 -8.07 1.59 3.39
N GLU A 71 -9.09 0.87 3.84
CA GLU A 71 -9.13 0.23 5.16
C GLU A 71 -8.09 -0.89 5.30
N PHE A 72 -7.99 -1.77 4.31
CA PHE A 72 -7.20 -3.00 4.42
C PHE A 72 -5.78 -2.92 3.84
N PHE A 73 -5.45 -1.86 3.09
CA PHE A 73 -4.11 -1.66 2.52
C PHE A 73 -3.57 -0.23 2.75
N GLU A 74 -4.24 0.81 2.24
CA GLU A 74 -3.68 2.17 2.16
C GLU A 74 -3.23 2.73 3.52
N VAL A 75 -4.07 2.59 4.55
CA VAL A 75 -3.76 3.06 5.91
C VAL A 75 -2.50 2.38 6.46
N GLN A 76 -2.37 1.07 6.27
CA GLN A 76 -1.21 0.30 6.73
C GLN A 76 0.04 0.64 5.90
N PHE A 77 -0.11 0.82 4.58
CA PHE A 77 0.95 1.27 3.68
C PHE A 77 1.51 2.64 4.08
N PHE A 78 0.66 3.65 4.33
CA PHE A 78 1.13 4.96 4.78
C PHE A 78 1.77 4.92 6.17
N GLN A 79 1.24 4.12 7.10
CA GLN A 79 1.86 3.94 8.42
C GLN A 79 3.26 3.32 8.32
N ALA A 80 3.40 2.22 7.57
CA ALA A 80 4.68 1.55 7.35
C ALA A 80 5.68 2.45 6.62
N THR A 81 5.23 3.21 5.61
CA THR A 81 6.04 4.15 4.83
C THR A 81 6.53 5.32 5.70
N LYS A 82 5.65 5.90 6.51
CA LYS A 82 6.00 6.97 7.47
C LYS A 82 6.98 6.48 8.54
N GLN A 83 6.83 5.25 9.01
CA GLN A 83 7.76 4.65 9.97
C GLN A 83 9.13 4.37 9.33
N PHE A 84 9.15 3.85 8.09
CA PHE A 84 10.38 3.59 7.33
C PHE A 84 11.20 4.87 7.16
N TYR A 85 10.61 5.93 6.60
CA TYR A 85 11.35 7.17 6.35
C TYR A 85 11.71 7.94 7.64
N ARG A 86 10.93 7.81 8.72
CA ARG A 86 11.32 8.33 10.04
C ARG A 86 12.57 7.65 10.58
N LEU A 87 12.65 6.31 10.47
CA LEU A 87 13.81 5.55 10.92
C LEU A 87 15.02 5.82 10.02
N GLU A 88 14.86 5.81 8.70
CA GLU A 88 15.93 6.14 7.75
C GLU A 88 16.48 7.54 8.00
N ALA A 89 15.62 8.56 8.15
CA ALA A 89 16.02 9.93 8.44
C ALA A 89 16.81 10.04 9.75
N ALA A 90 16.30 9.43 10.83
CA ALA A 90 16.98 9.44 12.13
C ALA A 90 18.36 8.76 12.06
N THR A 91 18.45 7.58 11.45
CA THR A 91 19.73 6.84 11.30
C THR A 91 20.72 7.59 10.39
N PHE A 92 20.23 8.25 9.33
CA PHE A 92 21.07 8.99 8.40
C PHE A 92 21.64 10.28 9.04
N LEU A 93 20.80 11.04 9.75
CA LEU A 93 21.18 12.30 10.42
C LEU A 93 22.17 12.10 11.59
N LEU A 94 22.29 10.90 12.16
CA LEU A 94 23.33 10.57 13.14
C LEU A 94 24.76 10.59 12.54
N HIS A 95 24.88 10.42 11.22
CA HIS A 95 26.17 10.21 10.54
C HIS A 95 26.44 11.21 9.40
N ASN A 96 25.46 12.03 9.02
CA ASN A 96 25.49 12.88 7.83
C ASN A 96 24.93 14.28 8.13
N SER A 97 25.32 15.26 7.33
CA SER A 97 24.82 16.64 7.48
C SER A 97 23.37 16.81 7.02
N VAL A 98 22.74 17.91 7.45
CA VAL A 98 21.39 18.30 6.99
C VAL A 98 21.34 18.47 5.46
N THR A 99 22.42 18.97 4.84
CA THR A 99 22.50 19.13 3.38
C THR A 99 22.50 17.79 2.65
N GLU A 100 23.25 16.80 3.16
CA GLU A 100 23.22 15.43 2.64
C GLU A 100 21.81 14.82 2.76
N TYR A 101 21.16 15.05 3.92
CA TYR A 101 19.82 14.55 4.19
C TYR A 101 18.78 15.15 3.23
N LEU A 102 18.81 16.46 2.97
CA LEU A 102 17.89 17.11 2.03
C LEU A 102 18.03 16.55 0.61
N ARG A 103 19.26 16.28 0.14
CA ARG A 103 19.48 15.63 -1.17
C ARG A 103 18.89 14.22 -1.19
N LYS A 104 19.09 13.44 -0.12
CA LYS A 104 18.52 12.09 0.01
C LYS A 104 16.99 12.11 0.07
N VAL A 105 16.38 13.11 0.71
CA VAL A 105 14.92 13.32 0.69
C VAL A 105 14.42 13.58 -0.73
N SER A 106 15.08 14.46 -1.50
CA SER A 106 14.71 14.70 -2.91
C SER A 106 14.78 13.43 -3.75
N GLN A 107 15.82 12.61 -3.58
CA GLN A 107 15.93 11.31 -4.25
C GLN A 107 14.81 10.34 -3.82
N ARG A 108 14.54 10.21 -2.51
CA ARG A 108 13.47 9.33 -2.01
C ARG A 108 12.07 9.75 -2.47
N LEU A 109 11.82 11.06 -2.66
CA LEU A 109 10.57 11.55 -3.23
C LEU A 109 10.42 11.15 -4.70
N ASP A 110 11.49 11.27 -5.49
CA ASP A 110 11.51 10.83 -6.89
C ASP A 110 11.29 9.30 -7.02
N GLU A 111 11.92 8.51 -6.16
CA GLU A 111 11.75 7.05 -6.08
C GLU A 111 10.31 6.63 -5.72
N GLU A 112 9.59 7.38 -4.86
CA GLU A 112 8.20 7.07 -4.52
C GLU A 112 7.19 7.59 -5.56
N VAL A 113 7.56 8.54 -6.41
CA VAL A 113 6.73 9.03 -7.54
C VAL A 113 6.77 8.07 -8.73
N HIS A 114 7.90 7.37 -8.93
CA HIS A 114 8.10 6.43 -10.04
C HIS A 114 7.83 4.94 -9.69
N ARG A 115 7.26 4.67 -8.50
CA ARG A 115 6.91 3.32 -8.00
C ARG A 115 5.48 2.91 -8.37
#